data_AF-A0A6J4NP23-F1
#
_entry.id   AF-A0A6J4NP23-F1
#
_cell.length_a   1.000
_cell.length_b   1.000
_cell.length_c   1.000
_cell.angle_alpha   90.00
_cell.angle_beta   90.00
_cell.angle_gamma   90.00
#
_symmetry.space_group_name_H-M   'P 1'
#
loop_
_entity.id
_entity.type
_entity.pdbx_description
1 polymer ?
#
loop_
_entity_poly.entity_id
_entity_poly.type
_entity_poly.pdbx_seq_one_letter_code
_entity_poly.pdbx_strand_id
1 'polypeptide(L)'
;MFGYNAPGSSRDTRVADTTTTTSTTLTDILGAGGAIARRLGAGYEFRPQQLEMAEAVAGSLRGGRHLLVEAGTGVGKSFAYLLPAIDYAVKHKKRVVVSTHTISLQEQLIDKDIPLLQAVYPDEFTAVLVKGRSNYLCQRRLEQTRQRQNVLFDVDRQLESLWTIEEWAQKTTDGSLADLPDVPQSGVWDKVCAEQGNCMGKRCRFYERCFWQSAKRRMQVGNILVVNHALFFSDLALRAAGVNYLPKYDAVILDEAHTVEDVAGQHFGLE
;
A
#
# COMPACT_ATOMS: atom_id res chain seq x y z
N MET A 1 -53.01 -4.68 69.15
CA MET A 1 -51.90 -5.64 69.35
C MET A 1 -51.00 -5.51 68.12
N PHE A 2 -49.79 -4.97 68.33
CA PHE A 2 -48.53 -5.00 67.54
C PHE A 2 -48.56 -5.47 66.07
N GLY A 3 -47.89 -4.89 65.07
CA GLY A 3 -46.75 -3.95 65.03
C GLY A 3 -46.22 -3.81 63.57
N TYR A 4 -45.27 -2.89 63.41
CA TYR A 4 -44.57 -2.39 62.22
C TYR A 4 -43.88 -3.41 61.28
N ASN A 5 -43.78 -3.09 59.97
CA ASN A 5 -42.50 -2.75 59.27
C ASN A 5 -42.64 -2.55 57.73
N ALA A 6 -42.16 -1.40 57.25
CA ALA A 6 -41.49 -1.24 55.92
C ALA A 6 -39.97 -1.59 56.12
N PRO A 7 -39.08 -1.78 55.10
CA PRO A 7 -38.94 -1.01 53.84
C PRO A 7 -38.43 -1.83 52.62
N GLY A 8 -38.14 -1.17 51.49
CA GLY A 8 -37.24 -1.74 50.47
C GLY A 8 -37.44 -1.25 49.04
N SER A 9 -37.01 -0.02 48.75
CA SER A 9 -36.81 0.48 47.39
C SER A 9 -35.62 -0.19 46.70
N SER A 10 -35.81 -0.74 45.51
CA SER A 10 -34.72 -0.88 44.53
C SER A 10 -35.21 -0.46 43.15
N ARG A 11 -35.01 0.82 42.86
CA ARG A 11 -34.95 1.31 41.48
C ARG A 11 -33.69 0.71 40.88
N ASP A 12 -33.85 -0.29 40.02
CA ASP A 12 -32.79 -0.84 39.20
C ASP A 12 -32.46 0.17 38.09
N THR A 13 -31.75 1.23 38.45
CA THR A 13 -31.10 2.13 37.49
C THR A 13 -29.98 1.34 36.81
N ARG A 14 -30.31 0.70 35.69
CA ARG A 14 -29.31 0.31 34.70
C ARG A 14 -28.65 1.59 34.19
N VAL A 15 -27.49 1.90 34.76
CA VAL A 15 -26.55 2.86 34.20
C VAL A 15 -26.17 2.32 32.83
N ALA A 16 -26.67 2.97 31.79
CA ALA A 16 -26.19 2.76 30.44
C ALA A 16 -24.71 3.14 30.44
N ASP A 17 -23.84 2.14 30.30
CA ASP A 17 -22.41 2.32 30.16
C ASP A 17 -22.15 2.90 28.76
N THR A 18 -22.31 4.22 28.62
CA THR A 18 -21.88 4.98 27.46
C THR A 18 -20.36 4.93 27.42
N THR A 19 -19.82 3.87 26.82
CA THR A 19 -18.46 3.85 26.28
C THR A 19 -18.40 4.94 25.23
N THR A 20 -18.01 6.13 25.68
CA THR A 20 -17.73 7.26 24.81
C THR A 20 -16.45 6.89 24.08
N THR A 21 -16.58 6.33 22.87
CA THR A 21 -15.43 6.11 21.99
C THR A 21 -14.88 7.49 21.65
N THR A 22 -13.87 7.94 22.39
CA THR A 22 -13.20 9.21 22.15
C THR A 22 -12.57 9.11 20.76
N SER A 23 -13.23 9.68 19.75
CA SER A 23 -12.74 9.67 18.36
C SER A 23 -11.39 10.37 18.32
N THR A 24 -10.30 9.61 18.17
CA THR A 24 -8.95 10.14 18.01
C THR A 24 -8.92 11.13 16.84
N THR A 25 -8.43 12.34 17.12
CA THR A 25 -8.28 13.41 16.13
C THR A 25 -6.90 13.35 15.47
N LEU A 26 -6.72 14.05 14.33
CA LEU A 26 -5.42 14.16 13.69
C LEU A 26 -4.38 14.79 14.63
N THR A 27 -4.80 15.78 15.43
CA THR A 27 -3.98 16.45 16.44
C THR A 27 -3.54 15.51 17.57
N ASP A 28 -4.37 14.54 17.95
CA ASP A 28 -4.00 13.53 18.96
C ASP A 28 -2.85 12.62 18.50
N ILE A 29 -2.59 12.55 17.19
CA ILE A 29 -1.55 11.72 16.58
C ILE A 29 -0.35 12.57 16.14
N LEU A 30 -0.56 13.66 15.39
CA LEU A 30 0.47 14.55 14.83
C LEU A 30 0.75 15.81 15.65
N GLY A 31 0.04 16.05 16.75
CA GLY A 31 0.30 17.20 17.61
C GLY A 31 1.64 17.10 18.34
N ALA A 32 2.08 18.20 18.95
CA ALA A 32 3.35 18.27 19.70
C ALA A 32 3.47 17.24 20.84
N GLY A 33 2.34 16.84 21.43
CA GLY A 33 2.26 15.77 22.44
C GLY A 33 1.55 14.51 21.92
N GLY A 34 1.35 14.40 20.61
CA GLY A 34 0.57 13.35 19.97
C GLY A 34 1.21 11.96 20.04
N ALA A 35 0.49 10.96 19.56
CA ALA A 35 0.93 9.57 19.61
C ALA A 35 2.27 9.33 18.87
N ILE A 36 2.53 10.03 17.76
CA ILE A 36 3.82 9.96 17.07
C ILE A 36 4.93 10.58 17.93
N ALA A 37 4.69 11.75 18.52
CA ALA A 37 5.65 12.42 19.40
C ALA A 37 6.06 11.52 20.58
N ARG A 38 5.08 10.86 21.22
CA ARG A 38 5.35 9.93 22.33
C ARG A 38 6.15 8.69 21.90
N ARG A 39 5.96 8.23 20.67
CA ARG A 39 6.65 7.03 20.15
C ARG A 39 8.07 7.31 19.68
N LEU A 40 8.29 8.42 18.99
CA LEU A 40 9.60 8.80 18.45
C LEU A 40 10.47 9.57 19.46
N GLY A 41 9.86 10.13 20.53
CA GLY A 41 10.56 10.89 21.55
C GLY A 41 11.33 12.07 20.96
N ALA A 42 12.62 12.18 21.29
CA ALA A 42 13.50 13.25 20.81
C ALA A 42 13.71 13.26 19.28
N GLY A 43 13.34 12.19 18.57
CA GLY A 43 13.39 12.12 17.11
C GLY A 43 12.20 12.80 16.41
N TYR A 44 11.19 13.26 17.15
CA TYR A 44 10.05 13.97 16.59
C TYR A 44 10.18 15.48 16.76
N GLU A 45 10.05 16.18 15.65
CA GLU A 45 9.91 17.63 15.62
C GLU A 45 8.48 17.97 15.20
N PHE A 46 7.75 18.66 16.09
CA PHE A 46 6.42 19.15 15.76
C PHE A 46 6.50 20.27 14.73
N ARG A 47 5.74 20.13 13.65
CA ARG A 47 5.68 21.11 12.56
C ARG A 47 4.21 21.49 12.32
N PRO A 48 3.77 22.71 12.66
CA PRO A 48 2.37 23.13 12.48
C PRO A 48 1.85 22.93 11.05
N GLN A 49 2.72 23.14 10.04
CA GLN A 49 2.39 22.97 8.62
C GLN A 49 2.05 21.52 8.27
N GLN A 50 2.61 20.54 9.00
CA GLN A 50 2.26 19.12 8.83
C GLN A 50 0.80 18.87 9.21
N LEU A 51 0.36 19.46 10.33
CA LEU A 51 -1.02 19.33 10.80
C LEU A 51 -2.00 20.09 9.90
N GLU A 52 -1.63 21.31 9.48
CA GLU A 52 -2.41 22.11 8.51
C GLU A 52 -2.64 21.34 7.21
N MET A 53 -1.58 20.76 6.64
CA MET A 53 -1.70 19.90 5.45
C MET A 53 -2.60 18.69 5.72
N ALA A 54 -2.47 18.04 6.89
CA ALA A 54 -3.31 16.88 7.23
C ALA A 54 -4.80 17.23 7.33
N GLU A 55 -5.12 18.37 7.92
CA GLU A 55 -6.50 18.87 8.01
C GLU A 55 -7.06 19.22 6.63
N ALA A 56 -6.26 19.86 5.77
CA ALA A 56 -6.64 20.16 4.39
C ALA A 56 -6.94 18.88 3.59
N VAL A 57 -6.06 17.88 3.68
CA VAL A 57 -6.26 16.57 3.03
C VAL A 57 -7.52 15.88 3.56
N ALA A 58 -7.74 15.85 4.88
CA ALA A 58 -8.95 15.29 5.47
C ALA A 58 -10.24 16.00 5.02
N GLY A 59 -10.19 17.34 4.93
CA GLY A 59 -11.28 18.15 4.38
C GLY A 59 -11.59 17.81 2.93
N SER A 60 -10.55 17.63 2.11
CA SER A 60 -10.69 17.28 0.69
C SER A 60 -11.27 15.88 0.48
N LEU A 61 -10.77 14.88 1.23
CA LEU A 61 -11.25 13.50 1.16
C LEU A 61 -12.72 13.39 1.58
N ARG A 62 -13.13 14.05 2.68
CA ARG A 62 -14.53 14.07 3.12
C ARG A 62 -15.43 14.82 2.13
N GLY A 63 -14.94 15.93 1.58
CA GLY A 63 -15.68 16.77 0.66
C GLY A 63 -15.74 16.26 -0.78
N GLY A 64 -14.98 15.21 -1.13
CA GLY A 64 -14.86 14.73 -2.50
C GLY A 64 -14.30 15.77 -3.46
N ARG A 65 -13.37 16.61 -2.99
CA ARG A 65 -12.76 17.69 -3.79
C ARG A 65 -11.31 17.36 -4.14
N HIS A 66 -10.79 18.04 -5.16
CA HIS A 66 -9.35 18.05 -5.46
C HIS A 66 -8.63 19.07 -4.58
N LEU A 67 -7.43 18.71 -4.13
CA LEU A 67 -6.54 19.55 -3.36
C LEU A 67 -5.15 19.47 -3.97
N LEU A 68 -4.54 20.62 -4.22
CA LEU A 68 -3.14 20.74 -4.58
C LEU A 68 -2.41 21.38 -3.40
N VAL A 69 -1.33 20.75 -2.93
CA VAL A 69 -0.51 21.24 -1.82
C VAL A 69 0.92 21.35 -2.28
N GLU A 70 1.50 22.54 -2.16
CA GLU A 70 2.94 22.71 -2.23
C GLU A 70 3.51 22.62 -0.81
N ALA A 71 4.36 21.63 -0.58
CA ALA A 71 4.95 21.38 0.73
C ALA A 71 6.46 21.20 0.59
N GLY A 72 7.21 22.03 1.32
CA GLY A 72 8.68 22.01 1.29
C GLY A 72 9.28 20.63 1.60
N THR A 73 10.55 20.43 1.27
CA THR A 73 11.28 19.22 1.70
C THR A 73 11.42 19.20 3.22
N GLY A 74 11.35 18.00 3.84
CA GLY A 74 11.59 17.85 5.28
C GLY A 74 10.41 18.17 6.21
N VAL A 75 9.27 18.66 5.70
CA VAL A 75 8.07 18.97 6.54
C VAL A 75 7.30 17.74 7.05
N GLY A 76 7.74 16.52 6.70
CA GLY A 76 7.03 15.28 7.08
C GLY A 76 5.75 15.05 6.29
N LYS A 77 5.79 15.35 4.98
CA LYS A 77 4.66 15.23 4.03
C LYS A 77 3.96 13.88 4.10
N SER A 78 4.72 12.79 4.20
CA SER A 78 4.19 11.43 4.25
C SER A 78 3.10 11.29 5.31
N PHE A 79 3.36 11.66 6.55
CA PHE A 79 2.35 11.55 7.62
C PHE A 79 1.17 12.50 7.39
N ALA A 80 1.42 13.69 6.85
CA ALA A 80 0.38 14.67 6.59
C ALA A 80 -0.66 14.17 5.57
N TYR A 81 -0.27 13.38 4.56
CA TYR A 81 -1.25 12.78 3.66
C TYR A 81 -1.68 11.36 4.05
N LEU A 82 -0.80 10.55 4.66
CA LEU A 82 -1.11 9.16 5.03
C LEU A 82 -2.12 9.08 6.16
N LEU A 83 -1.93 9.86 7.23
CA LEU A 83 -2.82 9.78 8.39
C LEU A 83 -4.29 10.10 8.03
N PRO A 84 -4.63 11.21 7.36
CA PRO A 84 -6.01 11.47 6.97
C PRO A 84 -6.51 10.48 5.90
N ALA A 85 -5.64 9.91 5.06
CA ALA A 85 -6.02 8.85 4.12
C ALA A 85 -6.43 7.56 4.85
N ILE A 86 -5.64 7.14 5.85
CA ILE A 86 -5.94 6.01 6.73
C ILE A 86 -7.24 6.27 7.47
N ASP A 87 -7.39 7.46 8.07
CA ASP A 87 -8.60 7.83 8.81
C ASP A 87 -9.86 7.77 7.94
N TYR A 88 -9.76 8.29 6.72
CA TYR A 88 -10.83 8.22 5.74
C TYR A 88 -11.15 6.77 5.34
N ALA A 89 -10.12 5.98 5.02
CA ALA A 89 -10.25 4.59 4.58
C ALA A 89 -10.92 3.71 5.65
N VAL A 90 -10.46 3.82 6.90
CA VAL A 90 -10.95 3.03 8.04
C VAL A 90 -12.39 3.45 8.39
N LYS A 91 -12.63 4.73 8.69
CA LYS A 91 -13.95 5.19 9.16
C LYS A 91 -15.08 5.00 8.15
N HIS A 92 -14.76 5.07 6.85
CA HIS A 92 -15.75 4.98 5.79
C HIS A 92 -15.74 3.62 5.08
N LYS A 93 -14.89 2.67 5.49
CA LYS A 93 -14.68 1.38 4.81
C LYS A 93 -14.36 1.56 3.32
N LYS A 94 -13.54 2.56 3.03
CA LYS A 94 -13.12 2.97 1.69
C LYS A 94 -11.69 2.56 1.41
N ARG A 95 -11.28 2.66 0.15
CA ARG A 95 -9.91 2.40 -0.27
C ARG A 95 -9.26 3.65 -0.85
N VAL A 96 -8.03 3.92 -0.44
CA VAL A 96 -7.21 5.02 -0.95
C VAL A 96 -5.99 4.48 -1.67
N VAL A 97 -5.70 5.04 -2.84
CA VAL A 97 -4.44 4.81 -3.55
C VAL A 97 -3.47 5.94 -3.22
N VAL A 98 -2.25 5.59 -2.85
CA VAL A 98 -1.13 6.52 -2.70
C VAL A 98 -0.14 6.19 -3.81
N SER A 99 -0.01 7.11 -4.76
CA SER A 99 0.92 6.98 -5.87
C SER A 99 2.15 7.83 -5.61
N THR A 100 3.34 7.24 -5.75
CA THR A 100 4.62 7.96 -5.64
C THR A 100 5.43 7.82 -6.93
N HIS A 101 6.51 8.59 -7.05
CA HIS A 101 7.32 8.58 -8.27
C HIS A 101 8.19 7.32 -8.42
N THR A 102 8.92 6.91 -7.37
CA THR A 102 9.93 5.84 -7.46
C THR A 102 9.60 4.64 -6.56
N ILE A 103 10.17 3.47 -6.87
CA ILE A 103 10.04 2.26 -6.04
C ILE A 103 10.60 2.50 -4.64
N SER A 104 11.76 3.16 -4.53
CA SER A 104 12.38 3.47 -3.24
C SER A 104 11.50 4.36 -2.35
N LEU A 105 10.75 5.31 -2.91
CA LEU A 105 9.78 6.09 -2.15
C LEU A 105 8.60 5.23 -1.65
N GLN A 106 8.13 4.28 -2.46
CA GLN A 106 7.08 3.35 -2.04
C GLN A 106 7.56 2.45 -0.88
N GLU A 107 8.80 1.96 -0.97
CA GLU A 107 9.44 1.14 0.07
C GLU A 107 9.62 1.95 1.36
N GLN A 108 10.03 3.23 1.26
CA GLN A 108 10.07 4.11 2.44
C GLN A 108 8.71 4.21 3.12
N LEU A 109 7.62 4.37 2.36
CA LEU A 109 6.28 4.42 2.95
C LEU A 109 5.92 3.09 3.63
N ILE A 110 6.17 1.97 2.96
CA ILE A 110 5.73 0.64 3.39
C ILE A 110 6.57 0.08 4.55
N ASP A 111 7.87 0.37 4.58
CA ASP A 111 8.81 -0.20 5.55
C ASP A 111 9.06 0.72 6.76
N LYS A 112 8.73 2.01 6.66
CA LYS A 112 8.97 2.99 7.74
C LYS A 112 7.72 3.75 8.14
N ASP A 113 7.15 4.54 7.23
CA ASP A 113 6.13 5.52 7.60
C ASP A 113 4.81 4.84 8.01
N ILE A 114 4.36 3.86 7.23
CA ILE A 114 3.14 3.10 7.49
C ILE A 114 3.24 2.23 8.75
N PRO A 115 4.32 1.45 8.99
CA PRO A 115 4.49 0.71 10.24
C PRO A 115 4.47 1.59 11.48
N LEU A 116 5.00 2.82 11.39
CA LEU A 116 4.89 3.79 12.48
C LEU A 116 3.43 4.17 12.73
N LEU A 117 2.68 4.47 11.68
CA LEU A 117 1.25 4.81 11.77
C LEU A 117 0.41 3.63 12.28
N GLN A 118 0.68 2.41 11.84
CA GLN A 118 0.02 1.20 12.36
C GLN A 118 0.20 1.03 13.87
N ALA A 119 1.33 1.48 14.41
CA ALA A 119 1.62 1.34 15.82
C ALA A 119 1.03 2.45 16.70
N VAL A 120 0.45 3.50 16.12
CA VAL A 120 -0.10 4.66 16.86
C VAL A 120 -1.56 4.97 16.52
N TYR A 121 -2.05 4.52 15.37
CA TYR A 121 -3.44 4.68 14.97
C TYR A 121 -4.31 3.67 15.75
N PRO A 122 -5.50 4.07 16.23
CA PRO A 122 -6.29 3.27 17.17
C PRO A 122 -6.91 2.00 16.56
N ASP A 123 -7.22 2.02 15.26
CA ASP A 123 -7.89 0.92 14.57
C ASP A 123 -6.93 0.17 13.62
N GLU A 124 -7.25 -1.08 13.31
CA GLU A 124 -6.47 -1.85 12.34
C GLU A 124 -6.69 -1.36 10.91
N PHE A 125 -5.61 -1.29 10.14
CA PHE A 125 -5.67 -1.07 8.70
C PHE A 125 -4.58 -1.84 7.97
N THR A 126 -4.88 -2.24 6.73
CA THR A 126 -3.96 -2.94 5.85
C THR A 126 -3.46 -2.00 4.76
N ALA A 127 -2.15 -1.80 4.68
CA ALA A 127 -1.50 -1.19 3.54
C ALA A 127 -0.82 -2.25 2.67
N VAL A 128 -0.86 -2.08 1.35
CA VAL A 128 -0.28 -3.05 0.41
C VAL A 128 0.54 -2.33 -0.64
N LEU A 129 1.80 -2.71 -0.77
CA LEU A 129 2.65 -2.35 -1.91
C LEU A 129 2.18 -3.10 -3.15
N VAL A 130 1.84 -2.36 -4.21
CA VAL A 130 1.35 -2.94 -5.46
C VAL A 130 2.33 -2.64 -6.58
N LYS A 131 3.00 -3.68 -7.05
CA LYS A 131 3.97 -3.60 -8.16
C LYS A 131 3.34 -4.05 -9.47
N GLY A 132 3.97 -3.68 -10.58
CA GLY A 132 3.59 -4.17 -11.90
C GLY A 132 3.78 -5.69 -11.99
N ARG A 133 2.93 -6.36 -12.75
CA ARG A 133 2.93 -7.83 -12.86
C ARG A 133 4.30 -8.43 -13.20
N SER A 134 5.05 -7.79 -14.10
CA SER A 134 6.39 -8.19 -14.51
C SER A 134 7.43 -8.11 -13.39
N ASN A 135 7.12 -7.51 -12.24
CA ASN A 135 8.00 -7.50 -11.06
C ASN A 135 7.91 -8.79 -10.24
N TYR A 136 7.04 -9.74 -10.60
CA TYR A 136 6.89 -11.00 -9.86
C TYR A 136 7.45 -12.18 -10.66
N LEU A 137 8.21 -13.05 -10.00
CA LEU A 137 8.65 -14.31 -10.59
C LEU A 137 7.47 -15.23 -10.91
N CYS A 138 7.51 -15.89 -12.07
CA CYS A 138 6.54 -16.93 -12.43
C CYS A 138 7.19 -18.30 -12.37
N GLN A 139 6.84 -19.12 -11.37
CA GLN A 139 7.47 -20.44 -11.20
C GLN A 139 7.30 -21.36 -12.41
N ARG A 140 6.18 -21.22 -13.14
CA ARG A 140 5.95 -21.97 -14.37
C ARG A 140 6.93 -21.57 -15.48
N ARG A 141 7.17 -20.27 -15.64
CA ARG A 141 8.09 -19.78 -16.66
C ARG A 141 9.54 -20.05 -16.28
N LEU A 142 9.87 -19.96 -14.99
CA LEU A 142 11.17 -20.39 -14.47
C LEU A 142 11.46 -21.84 -14.85
N GLU A 143 10.52 -22.76 -14.57
CA GLU A 143 10.68 -24.17 -14.94
C GLU A 143 10.81 -24.38 -16.46
N GLN A 144 9.97 -23.71 -17.26
CA GLN A 144 10.05 -23.82 -18.73
C GLN A 144 11.36 -23.28 -19.28
N THR A 145 11.87 -22.20 -18.69
CA THR A 145 13.13 -21.56 -19.08
C THR A 145 14.30 -22.50 -18.74
N ARG A 146 14.31 -23.11 -17.56
CA ARG A 146 15.27 -24.15 -17.17
C ARG A 146 15.29 -25.33 -18.14
N GLN A 147 14.12 -25.87 -18.50
CA GLN A 147 14.03 -26.99 -19.43
C GLN A 147 14.58 -26.66 -20.83
N ARG A 148 14.63 -25.37 -21.19
CA ARG A 148 15.08 -24.87 -22.50
C ARG A 148 16.37 -24.05 -22.39
N GLN A 149 17.10 -24.13 -21.28
CA GLN A 149 18.22 -23.23 -20.99
C GLN A 149 19.29 -23.27 -22.08
N ASN A 150 19.59 -24.46 -22.63
CA ASN A 150 20.58 -24.66 -23.70
C ASN A 150 20.18 -24.06 -25.07
N VAL A 151 18.92 -23.66 -25.22
CA VAL A 151 18.38 -23.05 -26.46
C VAL A 151 18.11 -21.56 -26.26
N LEU A 152 17.84 -21.14 -25.03
CA LEU A 152 17.46 -19.76 -24.70
C LEU A 152 18.64 -18.87 -24.34
N PHE A 153 19.79 -19.46 -23.98
CA PHE A 153 20.96 -18.74 -23.52
C PHE A 153 22.20 -19.27 -24.22
N ASP A 154 22.91 -18.34 -24.87
CA ASP A 154 24.16 -18.62 -25.59
C ASP A 154 25.41 -18.20 -24.79
N VAL A 155 25.20 -17.64 -23.60
CA VAL A 155 26.25 -17.01 -22.77
C VAL A 155 26.22 -17.57 -21.35
N ASP A 156 27.37 -18.03 -20.86
CA ASP A 156 27.53 -18.62 -19.51
C ASP A 156 26.94 -17.76 -18.40
N ARG A 157 27.11 -16.43 -18.47
CA ARG A 157 26.57 -15.49 -17.47
C ARG A 157 25.04 -15.52 -17.37
N GLN A 158 24.33 -15.75 -18.48
CA GLN A 158 22.86 -15.85 -18.45
C GLN A 158 22.40 -17.14 -17.77
N LEU A 159 23.15 -18.24 -17.95
CA LEU A 159 22.91 -19.50 -17.26
C LEU A 159 23.18 -19.37 -15.76
N GLU A 160 24.29 -18.73 -15.37
CA GLU A 160 24.58 -18.39 -13.97
C GLU A 160 23.46 -17.56 -13.35
N SER A 161 23.00 -16.52 -14.05
CA SER A 161 21.89 -15.68 -13.59
C SER A 161 20.59 -16.47 -13.42
N LEU A 162 20.28 -17.41 -14.31
CA LEU A 162 19.13 -18.30 -14.17
C LEU A 162 19.27 -19.16 -12.92
N TRP A 163 20.45 -19.74 -12.66
CA TRP A 163 20.69 -20.55 -11.46
C TRP A 163 20.55 -19.75 -10.17
N THR A 164 21.06 -18.52 -10.13
CA THR A 164 20.86 -17.60 -8.98
C THR A 164 19.36 -17.35 -8.73
N ILE A 165 18.59 -17.11 -9.80
CA ILE A 165 17.13 -16.93 -9.69
C ILE A 165 16.45 -18.21 -9.20
N GLU A 166 16.88 -19.40 -9.66
CA GLU A 166 16.33 -20.67 -9.20
C GLU A 166 16.57 -20.91 -7.71
N GLU A 167 17.78 -20.63 -7.22
CA GLU A 167 18.11 -20.77 -5.80
C GLU A 167 17.33 -19.76 -4.96
N TRP A 168 17.27 -18.50 -5.39
CA TRP A 168 16.50 -17.45 -4.73
C TRP A 168 15.01 -17.75 -4.69
N ALA A 169 14.45 -18.35 -5.75
CA ALA A 169 13.04 -18.72 -5.82
C ALA A 169 12.59 -19.69 -4.71
N GLN A 170 13.52 -20.42 -4.09
CA GLN A 170 13.24 -21.31 -2.96
C GLN A 170 13.22 -20.56 -1.60
N LYS A 171 13.82 -19.37 -1.55
CA LYS A 171 14.03 -18.60 -0.31
C LYS A 171 13.15 -17.35 -0.22
N THR A 172 12.74 -16.79 -1.37
CA THR A 172 11.91 -15.58 -1.44
C THR A 172 10.51 -15.79 -0.87
N THR A 173 9.98 -14.75 -0.21
CA THR A 173 8.66 -14.76 0.41
C THR A 173 7.57 -14.30 -0.55
N ASP A 174 7.85 -13.30 -1.39
CA ASP A 174 6.85 -12.68 -2.26
C ASP A 174 7.20 -12.72 -3.76
N GLY A 175 8.40 -13.20 -4.11
CA GLY A 175 8.87 -13.33 -5.49
C GLY A 175 9.06 -12.02 -6.23
N SER A 176 9.22 -10.90 -5.52
CA SER A 176 9.51 -9.57 -6.05
C SER A 176 10.92 -9.47 -6.62
N LEU A 177 11.07 -8.90 -7.82
CA LEU A 177 12.38 -8.60 -8.42
C LEU A 177 13.25 -7.71 -7.52
N ALA A 178 12.63 -6.79 -6.77
CA ALA A 178 13.37 -5.89 -5.87
C ALA A 178 14.07 -6.63 -4.72
N ASP A 179 13.61 -7.85 -4.40
CA ASP A 179 14.12 -8.68 -3.30
C ASP A 179 15.19 -9.67 -3.81
N LEU A 180 15.51 -9.62 -5.10
CA LEU A 180 16.58 -10.41 -5.69
C LEU A 180 17.93 -9.78 -5.35
N PRO A 181 18.89 -10.50 -4.75
CA PRO A 181 20.15 -9.92 -4.27
C PRO A 181 21.01 -9.31 -5.38
N ASP A 182 21.01 -9.96 -6.55
CA ASP A 182 21.82 -9.57 -7.69
C ASP A 182 20.93 -9.17 -8.87
N VAL A 183 21.34 -8.12 -9.59
CA VAL A 183 20.66 -7.71 -10.82
C VAL A 183 20.78 -8.83 -11.85
N PRO A 184 19.66 -9.35 -12.39
CA PRO A 184 19.70 -10.38 -13.42
C PRO A 184 20.47 -9.93 -14.65
N GLN A 185 21.10 -10.88 -15.33
CA GLN A 185 21.62 -10.61 -16.67
C GLN A 185 20.48 -10.21 -17.62
N SER A 186 20.81 -9.34 -18.58
CA SER A 186 19.84 -8.80 -19.52
C SER A 186 19.06 -9.91 -20.23
N GLY A 187 17.74 -9.72 -20.32
CA GLY A 187 16.79 -10.65 -20.94
C GLY A 187 16.44 -11.91 -20.12
N VAL A 188 17.17 -12.24 -19.05
CA VAL A 188 16.88 -13.44 -18.24
C VAL A 188 15.57 -13.26 -17.47
N TRP A 189 15.39 -12.10 -16.81
CA TRP A 189 14.17 -11.83 -16.04
C TRP A 189 12.91 -11.86 -16.91
N ASP A 190 12.97 -11.32 -18.13
CA ASP A 190 11.86 -11.31 -19.08
C ASP A 190 11.40 -12.73 -19.46
N LYS A 191 12.29 -13.73 -19.40
CA LYS A 191 11.91 -15.13 -19.64
C LYS A 191 11.17 -15.76 -18.46
N VAL A 192 11.40 -15.28 -17.23
CA VAL A 192 10.90 -15.93 -16.00
C VAL A 192 9.81 -15.14 -15.26
N CYS A 193 9.63 -13.85 -15.55
CA CYS A 193 8.67 -12.98 -14.87
C CYS A 193 7.20 -13.26 -15.25
N ALA A 194 6.27 -12.87 -14.39
CA ALA A 194 4.85 -13.04 -14.65
C ALA A 194 4.35 -12.09 -15.75
N GLU A 195 3.64 -12.65 -16.73
CA GLU A 195 3.12 -11.89 -17.88
C GLU A 195 1.67 -12.29 -18.17
N GLN A 196 0.88 -11.34 -18.68
CA GLN A 196 -0.57 -11.51 -18.85
C GLN A 196 -0.90 -12.52 -19.96
N GLY A 197 -0.29 -12.39 -21.14
CA GLY A 197 -0.61 -13.21 -22.32
C GLY A 197 -0.36 -14.72 -22.13
N ASN A 198 0.52 -15.10 -21.20
CA ASN A 198 0.88 -16.49 -20.95
C ASN A 198 0.31 -17.03 -19.61
N CYS A 199 -0.59 -16.30 -18.95
CA CYS A 199 -1.11 -16.73 -17.66
C CYS A 199 -2.25 -17.75 -17.76
N MET A 200 -2.10 -18.92 -17.14
CA MET A 200 -3.17 -19.92 -17.07
C MET A 200 -4.19 -19.67 -15.94
N GLY A 201 -4.00 -18.61 -15.15
CA GLY A 201 -4.89 -18.29 -14.02
C GLY A 201 -5.03 -19.48 -13.05
N LYS A 202 -6.27 -19.78 -12.65
CA LYS A 202 -6.61 -20.91 -11.75
C LYS A 202 -6.22 -22.29 -12.31
N ARG A 203 -6.04 -22.43 -13.62
CA ARG A 203 -5.59 -23.68 -14.26
C ARG A 203 -4.08 -23.90 -14.15
N CYS A 204 -3.34 -22.92 -13.66
CA CYS A 204 -1.90 -23.06 -13.46
C CYS A 204 -1.62 -24.02 -12.29
N ARG A 205 -0.83 -25.08 -12.50
CA ARG A 205 -0.41 -26.00 -11.43
C ARG A 205 0.35 -25.32 -10.27
N PHE A 206 0.84 -24.10 -10.48
CA PHE A 206 1.53 -23.29 -9.47
C PHE A 206 0.60 -22.27 -8.80
N TYR A 207 -0.69 -22.23 -9.09
CA TYR A 207 -1.60 -21.13 -8.71
C TYR A 207 -1.57 -20.79 -7.21
N GLU A 208 -1.57 -21.80 -6.33
CA GLU A 208 -1.55 -21.59 -4.88
C GLU A 208 -0.28 -20.86 -4.40
N ARG A 209 0.89 -21.33 -4.87
CA ARG A 209 2.19 -20.73 -4.58
C ARG A 209 2.57 -19.57 -5.50
N CYS A 210 1.69 -19.13 -6.40
CA CYS A 210 2.02 -18.12 -7.39
C CYS A 210 2.14 -16.73 -6.74
N PHE A 211 3.34 -16.16 -6.79
CA PHE A 211 3.67 -14.85 -6.23
C PHE A 211 2.75 -13.73 -6.71
N TRP A 212 2.56 -13.62 -8.03
CA TRP A 212 1.62 -12.66 -8.61
C TRP A 212 0.18 -12.85 -8.12
N GLN A 213 -0.31 -14.09 -8.02
CA GLN A 213 -1.68 -14.32 -7.55
C GLN A 213 -1.83 -14.03 -6.06
N SER A 214 -0.79 -14.30 -5.27
CA SER A 214 -0.73 -13.91 -3.85
C SER A 214 -0.77 -12.39 -3.70
N ALA A 215 0.07 -11.65 -4.43
CA ALA A 215 0.05 -10.19 -4.48
C ALA A 215 -1.32 -9.65 -4.91
N LYS A 216 -1.92 -10.26 -5.95
CA LYS A 216 -3.28 -9.92 -6.41
C LYS A 216 -4.33 -10.10 -5.32
N ARG A 217 -4.28 -11.18 -4.55
CA ARG A 217 -5.18 -11.39 -3.41
C ARG A 217 -4.95 -10.36 -2.30
N ARG A 218 -3.71 -10.07 -1.95
CA ARG A 218 -3.35 -9.05 -0.95
C ARG A 218 -3.91 -7.68 -1.30
N MET A 219 -3.75 -7.21 -2.54
CA MET A 219 -4.28 -5.89 -2.92
C MET A 219 -5.81 -5.80 -2.86
N GLN A 220 -6.56 -6.91 -2.98
CA GLN A 220 -8.02 -6.88 -2.83
C GLN A 220 -8.50 -6.54 -1.41
N VAL A 221 -7.69 -6.83 -0.39
CA VAL A 221 -8.04 -6.60 1.02
C VAL A 221 -7.40 -5.33 1.59
N GLY A 222 -6.47 -4.70 0.88
CA GLY A 222 -5.80 -3.47 1.34
C GLY A 222 -6.76 -2.27 1.43
N ASN A 223 -6.66 -1.50 2.52
CA ASN A 223 -7.31 -0.20 2.69
C ASN A 223 -6.50 0.90 1.98
N ILE A 224 -5.18 0.83 2.11
CA ILE A 224 -4.23 1.74 1.47
C ILE A 224 -3.43 0.95 0.44
N LEU A 225 -3.47 1.37 -0.82
CA LEU A 225 -2.65 0.78 -1.88
C LEU A 225 -1.54 1.75 -2.25
N VAL A 226 -0.28 1.32 -2.08
CA VAL A 226 0.89 2.11 -2.46
C VAL A 226 1.36 1.63 -3.84
N VAL A 227 1.45 2.54 -4.79
CA VAL A 227 1.80 2.28 -6.21
C VAL A 227 2.82 3.31 -6.72
N ASN A 228 3.48 3.05 -7.85
CA ASN A 228 4.11 4.13 -8.61
C ASN A 228 3.12 4.81 -9.57
N HIS A 229 3.48 6.03 -10.01
CA HIS A 229 2.72 6.77 -11.02
C HIS A 229 2.50 5.97 -12.31
N ALA A 230 3.54 5.28 -12.81
CA ALA A 230 3.44 4.51 -14.04
C ALA A 230 2.34 3.42 -13.97
N LEU A 231 2.27 2.68 -12.87
CA LEU A 231 1.23 1.67 -12.63
C LEU A 231 -0.13 2.31 -12.43
N PHE A 232 -0.21 3.42 -11.71
CA PHE A 232 -1.46 4.15 -11.50
C PHE A 232 -2.06 4.61 -12.84
N PHE A 233 -1.25 5.23 -13.70
CA PHE A 233 -1.70 5.69 -15.01
C PHE A 233 -2.00 4.55 -15.98
N SER A 234 -1.22 3.46 -15.92
CA SER A 234 -1.54 2.22 -16.63
C SER A 234 -2.89 1.65 -16.21
N ASP A 235 -3.20 1.61 -14.90
CA ASP A 235 -4.51 1.19 -14.40
C ASP A 235 -5.62 2.11 -14.89
N LEU A 236 -5.41 3.43 -14.88
CA LEU A 236 -6.40 4.40 -15.36
C LEU A 236 -6.71 4.24 -16.86
N ALA A 237 -5.69 4.01 -17.70
CA ALA A 237 -5.84 3.71 -19.12
C ALA A 237 -6.59 2.39 -19.35
N LEU A 238 -6.23 1.33 -18.61
CA LEU A 238 -6.92 0.03 -18.68
C LEU A 238 -8.40 0.14 -18.26
N ARG A 239 -8.70 0.96 -17.24
CA ARG A 239 -10.06 1.19 -16.76
C ARG A 239 -10.94 1.85 -17.81
N ALA A 240 -10.39 2.80 -18.57
CA ALA A 240 -11.10 3.40 -19.70
C ALA A 240 -11.48 2.35 -20.76
N ALA A 241 -10.68 1.30 -20.91
CA ALA A 241 -10.96 0.14 -21.77
C ALA A 241 -11.79 -0.96 -21.09
N GLY A 242 -12.32 -0.73 -19.87
CA GLY A 242 -13.16 -1.69 -19.14
C GLY A 242 -12.40 -2.78 -18.38
N VAL A 243 -11.08 -2.67 -18.26
CA VAL A 243 -10.22 -3.62 -17.54
C VAL A 243 -9.68 -2.99 -16.27
N ASN A 244 -9.83 -3.65 -15.11
CA ASN A 244 -9.31 -3.14 -13.84
C ASN A 244 -8.06 -3.92 -13.44
N TYR A 245 -6.92 -3.24 -13.23
CA TYR A 245 -5.73 -3.85 -12.65
C TYR A 245 -5.77 -3.75 -11.12
N LEU A 246 -5.95 -2.53 -10.60
CA LEU A 246 -6.18 -2.26 -9.19
C LEU A 246 -7.64 -2.57 -8.83
N PRO A 247 -7.95 -2.92 -7.57
CA PRO A 247 -9.34 -2.98 -7.11
C PRO A 247 -10.01 -1.59 -7.18
N LYS A 248 -11.33 -1.53 -7.00
CA LYS A 248 -12.04 -0.26 -6.88
C LYS A 248 -11.49 0.54 -5.68
N TYR A 249 -11.22 1.82 -5.90
CA TYR A 249 -10.77 2.79 -4.90
C TYR A 249 -11.64 4.05 -4.94
N ASP A 250 -11.61 4.81 -3.86
CA ASP A 250 -12.50 5.96 -3.61
C ASP A 250 -11.77 7.30 -3.61
N ALA A 251 -10.45 7.29 -3.41
CA ALA A 251 -9.60 8.47 -3.48
C ALA A 251 -8.17 8.11 -3.91
N VAL A 252 -7.46 9.11 -4.42
CA VAL A 252 -6.07 9.00 -4.85
C VAL A 252 -5.28 10.16 -4.27
N ILE A 253 -4.08 9.87 -3.76
CA ILE A 253 -3.07 10.84 -3.39
C ILE A 253 -1.89 10.66 -4.34
N LEU A 254 -1.47 11.74 -5.00
CA LEU A 254 -0.30 11.79 -5.85
C LEU A 254 0.81 12.52 -5.09
N ASP A 255 1.78 11.76 -4.58
CA ASP A 255 3.00 12.32 -3.99
C ASP A 255 4.00 12.67 -5.09
N GLU A 256 4.86 13.65 -4.87
CA GLU A 256 5.80 14.15 -5.89
C GLU A 256 5.10 14.49 -7.22
N ALA A 257 3.94 15.17 -7.12
CA ALA A 257 3.03 15.47 -8.22
C ALA A 257 3.66 16.23 -9.39
N HIS A 258 4.83 16.86 -9.20
CA HIS A 258 5.58 17.51 -10.27
C HIS A 258 6.03 16.53 -11.37
N THR A 259 6.16 15.23 -11.06
CA THR A 259 6.53 14.18 -12.04
C THR A 259 5.33 13.58 -12.78
N VAL A 260 4.11 13.96 -12.39
CA VAL A 260 2.88 13.32 -12.86
C VAL A 260 2.62 13.60 -14.33
N GLU A 261 2.86 14.84 -14.80
CA GLU A 261 2.59 15.25 -16.17
C GLU A 261 3.38 14.38 -17.17
N ASP A 262 4.68 14.26 -16.95
CA ASP A 262 5.58 13.46 -17.80
C ASP A 262 5.17 11.98 -17.85
N VAL A 263 4.84 11.39 -16.69
CA VAL A 263 4.45 9.98 -16.61
C VAL A 263 3.07 9.76 -17.24
N ALA A 264 2.13 10.68 -17.05
CA ALA A 264 0.81 10.60 -17.66
C ALA A 264 0.90 10.71 -19.20
N GLY A 265 1.72 11.63 -19.72
CA GLY A 265 1.92 11.79 -21.17
C GLY A 265 2.36 10.50 -21.87
N GLN A 266 3.31 9.77 -21.27
CA GLN A 266 3.79 8.49 -21.79
C GLN A 266 2.72 7.40 -21.85
N HIS A 267 1.75 7.41 -20.92
CA HIS A 267 0.71 6.38 -20.82
C HIS A 267 -0.58 6.71 -21.58
N PHE A 268 -0.87 7.99 -21.81
CA PHE A 268 -2.05 8.45 -22.55
C PHE A 268 -1.75 8.90 -23.99
N GLY A 269 -0.50 8.85 -24.43
CA GLY A 269 -0.12 9.15 -25.81
C GLY A 269 -0.27 10.62 -26.18
N LEU A 270 0.03 11.52 -25.24
CA LEU A 270 0.23 12.93 -25.58
C LEU A 270 1.63 13.05 -26.20
N GLU A 271 1.71 12.89 -27.53
CA GLU A 271 2.78 13.45 -28.36
C GLU A 271 2.50 14.92 -28.66
#